data_AF-A0A1M3IJH0-F1
#
_entry.id   AF-A0A1M3IJH0-F1
#
_cell.length_a   1.000
_cell.length_b   1.000
_cell.length_c   1.000
_cell.angle_alpha   90.00
_cell.angle_beta   90.00
_cell.angle_gamma   90.00
#
_symmetry.space_group_name_H-M   'P 1'
#
loop_
_entity.id
_entity.type
_entity.pdbx_description
1 polymer ?
#
loop_
_entity_poly.entity_id
_entity_poly.type
_entity_poly.pdbx_seq_one_letter_code
_entity_poly.pdbx_strand_id
1 'polypeptide(L)'
;MQLIHIDHPNIPAAIRNAFVQKVTAIASWLQIDPNWLMQVMYAESRLKASAQNRQGGRLIAAGLLQWTKASGVPGAPASMLSLNHLQQLDKVREYFAPYRGRMYSYFDVYLVTFFPAGVGKGDDYVFSTKNLSAALIAKQNPAVNINKDGRITMKEFKQYVWNSTPEGVRGLVFKAQQVIEDVKEEAKQIITVISNEPGKAAAAVAGIGTILAFFFS
;
A
#
# COMPACT_ATOMS: atom_id res chain seq x y z
N MET A 1 -4.50 -7.08 20.72
CA MET A 1 -3.55 -6.43 19.79
C MET A 1 -3.88 -4.94 19.76
N GLN A 2 -2.89 -4.08 19.99
CA GLN A 2 -3.07 -2.62 19.85
C GLN A 2 -2.86 -2.24 18.38
N LEU A 3 -3.78 -1.45 17.82
CA LEU A 3 -3.64 -0.94 16.46
C LEU A 3 -2.60 0.19 16.44
N ILE A 4 -1.70 0.17 15.45
CA ILE A 4 -0.78 1.28 15.22
C ILE A 4 -1.58 2.56 14.93
N HIS A 5 -1.02 3.71 15.32
CA HIS A 5 -1.60 5.04 15.10
C HIS A 5 -2.96 5.31 15.75
N ILE A 6 -3.51 4.41 16.57
CA ILE A 6 -4.84 4.61 17.16
C ILE A 6 -4.93 5.88 18.00
N ASP A 7 -3.81 6.24 18.64
CA ASP A 7 -3.74 7.44 19.48
C ASP A 7 -3.47 8.73 18.73
N HIS A 8 -3.37 8.67 17.40
CA HIS A 8 -3.18 9.85 16.55
C HIS A 8 -4.31 10.87 16.77
N PRO A 9 -4.02 12.18 16.91
CA PRO A 9 -5.02 13.20 17.26
C PRO A 9 -6.12 13.37 16.21
N ASN A 10 -5.88 12.94 14.98
CA ASN A 10 -6.91 12.96 13.93
C ASN A 10 -8.00 11.89 14.13
N ILE A 11 -7.83 10.92 15.03
CA ILE A 11 -8.91 10.05 15.50
C ILE A 11 -9.41 10.58 16.85
N PRO A 12 -10.64 11.13 16.91
CA PRO A 12 -11.22 11.63 18.16
C PRO A 12 -11.20 10.57 19.26
N ALA A 13 -10.72 10.92 20.45
CA ALA A 13 -10.59 9.99 21.58
C ALA A 13 -11.90 9.25 21.89
N ALA A 14 -13.03 9.97 21.83
CA ALA A 14 -14.36 9.43 22.08
C ALA A 14 -14.78 8.28 21.15
N ILE A 15 -14.18 8.16 19.96
CA ILE A 15 -14.53 7.10 19.00
C ILE A 15 -13.48 6.01 18.86
N ARG A 16 -12.33 6.09 19.54
CA ARG A 16 -11.19 5.17 19.32
C ARG A 16 -11.58 3.71 19.53
N ASN A 17 -12.35 3.39 20.57
CA ASN A 17 -12.79 2.02 20.83
C ASN A 17 -13.66 1.48 19.67
N ALA A 18 -14.64 2.26 19.22
CA ALA A 18 -15.48 1.88 18.07
C ALA A 18 -14.67 1.78 16.78
N PHE A 19 -13.68 2.66 16.59
CA PHE A 19 -12.78 2.64 15.45
C PHE A 19 -11.93 1.37 15.42
N VAL A 20 -11.32 0.99 16.56
CA VAL A 20 -10.54 -0.25 16.70
C VAL A 20 -11.39 -1.48 16.40
N GLN A 21 -12.58 -1.57 16.98
CA GLN A 21 -13.49 -2.69 16.77
C GLN A 21 -13.84 -2.83 15.28
N LYS A 22 -14.17 -1.71 14.63
CA LYS A 22 -14.57 -1.69 13.22
C LYS A 22 -13.42 -2.03 12.28
N VAL A 23 -12.23 -1.45 12.47
CA VAL A 23 -11.05 -1.80 11.67
C VAL A 23 -10.70 -3.28 11.83
N THR A 24 -10.73 -3.80 13.05
CA THR A 24 -10.43 -5.21 13.33
C THR A 24 -11.43 -6.14 12.66
N ALA A 25 -12.72 -5.82 12.73
CA ALA A 25 -13.78 -6.60 12.07
C ALA A 25 -13.62 -6.60 10.54
N ILE A 26 -13.32 -5.45 9.94
CA ILE A 26 -13.08 -5.33 8.50
C ILE A 26 -11.86 -6.13 8.08
N ALA A 27 -10.73 -5.98 8.79
CA ALA A 27 -9.49 -6.68 8.49
C ALA A 27 -9.63 -8.21 8.61
N SER A 28 -10.29 -8.67 9.68
CA SER A 28 -10.62 -10.10 9.86
C SER A 28 -11.47 -10.62 8.71
N TRP A 29 -12.51 -9.88 8.32
CA TRP A 29 -13.34 -10.27 7.18
C TRP A 29 -12.55 -10.29 5.87
N LEU A 30 -11.67 -9.32 5.63
CA LEU A 30 -10.79 -9.24 4.45
C LEU A 30 -9.65 -10.28 4.45
N GLN A 31 -9.39 -10.93 5.58
CA GLN A 31 -8.26 -11.85 5.83
C GLN A 31 -6.89 -11.17 5.75
N ILE A 32 -6.79 -9.96 6.32
CA ILE A 32 -5.55 -9.17 6.37
C ILE A 32 -5.20 -8.76 7.80
N ASP A 33 -3.97 -8.29 8.00
CA ASP A 33 -3.60 -7.63 9.26
C ASP A 33 -4.29 -6.25 9.37
N PRO A 34 -4.98 -5.92 10.47
CA PRO A 34 -5.61 -4.61 10.64
C PRO A 34 -4.61 -3.45 10.68
N ASN A 35 -3.36 -3.67 11.08
CA ASN A 35 -2.33 -2.64 11.03
C ASN A 35 -2.00 -2.22 9.59
N TRP A 36 -2.22 -3.08 8.58
CA TRP A 36 -2.06 -2.67 7.19
C TRP A 36 -3.09 -1.61 6.79
N LEU A 37 -4.36 -1.78 7.18
CA LEU A 37 -5.38 -0.74 6.96
C LEU A 37 -5.05 0.55 7.72
N MET A 38 -4.60 0.43 8.98
CA MET A 38 -4.19 1.60 9.77
C MET A 38 -3.04 2.36 9.10
N GLN A 39 -2.05 1.65 8.60
CA GLN A 39 -0.90 2.25 7.94
C GLN A 39 -1.28 2.89 6.60
N VAL A 40 -2.13 2.26 5.78
CA VAL A 40 -2.64 2.87 4.55
C VAL A 40 -3.40 4.16 4.88
N MET A 41 -4.37 4.14 5.79
CA MET A 41 -5.14 5.34 6.15
C MET A 41 -4.25 6.44 6.76
N TYR A 42 -3.21 6.06 7.49
CA TYR A 42 -2.20 7.00 7.99
C TYR A 42 -1.38 7.60 6.84
N ALA A 43 -0.92 6.79 5.89
CA ALA A 43 -0.15 7.25 4.73
C ALA A 43 -0.97 8.24 3.87
N GLU A 44 -2.24 7.93 3.62
CA GLU A 44 -3.13 8.73 2.77
C GLU A 44 -3.56 10.05 3.42
N SER A 45 -3.99 10.03 4.68
CA SER A 45 -4.69 11.18 5.29
C SER A 45 -4.23 11.53 6.69
N ARG A 46 -3.22 10.82 7.21
CA ARG A 46 -2.88 10.82 8.65
C ARG A 46 -4.11 10.52 9.51
N LEU A 47 -4.97 9.60 9.06
CA LEU A 47 -6.21 9.18 9.71
C LEU A 47 -7.26 10.29 9.87
N LYS A 48 -7.22 11.32 9.03
CA LYS A 48 -8.15 12.45 9.08
C LYS A 48 -9.29 12.23 8.10
N ALA A 49 -10.48 11.89 8.61
CA ALA A 49 -11.68 11.71 7.79
C ALA A 49 -12.09 12.99 7.02
N SER A 50 -11.72 14.17 7.51
CA SER A 50 -11.98 15.45 6.83
C SER A 50 -10.81 15.95 5.97
N ALA A 51 -9.80 15.11 5.70
CA ALA A 51 -8.68 15.48 4.86
C ALA A 51 -9.17 15.87 3.45
N GLN A 52 -8.55 16.92 2.91
CA GLN A 52 -8.83 17.43 1.57
C GLN A 52 -7.51 17.64 0.86
N ASN A 53 -7.41 17.11 -0.36
CA ASN A 53 -6.34 17.45 -1.29
C ASN A 53 -6.94 18.23 -2.45
N ARG A 54 -6.44 19.44 -2.65
CA ARG A 54 -6.88 20.36 -3.70
C ARG A 54 -5.73 20.71 -4.63
N GLN A 55 -5.97 20.63 -5.92
CA GLN A 55 -5.02 21.03 -6.95
C GLN A 55 -5.69 22.03 -7.89
N GLY A 56 -5.10 23.22 -8.06
CA GLY A 56 -5.69 24.29 -8.87
C GLY A 56 -7.11 24.70 -8.41
N GLY A 57 -7.35 24.71 -7.10
CA GLY A 57 -8.66 25.04 -6.50
C GLY A 57 -9.68 23.90 -6.50
N ARG A 58 -9.45 22.81 -7.25
CA ARG A 58 -10.36 21.67 -7.35
C ARG A 58 -10.07 20.61 -6.30
N LEU A 59 -11.11 20.08 -5.65
CA LEU A 59 -10.99 18.92 -4.76
C LEU A 59 -10.72 17.67 -5.60
N ILE A 60 -9.52 17.09 -5.46
CA ILE A 60 -9.11 15.91 -6.23
C ILE A 60 -9.20 14.61 -5.41
N ALA A 61 -9.04 14.72 -4.09
CA ALA A 61 -9.10 13.59 -3.16
C ALA A 61 -9.55 14.05 -1.76
N ALA A 62 -10.22 13.16 -1.02
CA ALA A 62 -10.69 13.47 0.34
C ALA A 62 -10.80 12.22 1.23
N GLY A 63 -10.77 12.42 2.55
CA GLY A 63 -11.07 11.38 3.54
C GLY A 63 -9.94 10.41 3.84
N LEU A 64 -10.27 9.35 4.61
CA LEU A 64 -9.31 8.42 5.22
C LEU A 64 -8.35 7.78 4.22
N LEU A 65 -8.84 7.44 3.02
CA LEU A 65 -8.06 6.86 1.93
C LEU A 65 -7.77 7.85 0.79
N GLN A 66 -7.98 9.16 1.01
CA GLN A 66 -7.86 10.15 -0.06
C GLN A 66 -8.65 9.75 -1.32
N TRP A 67 -9.90 9.34 -1.12
CA TRP A 67 -10.83 8.89 -2.14
C TRP A 67 -10.89 9.86 -3.32
N THR A 68 -10.64 9.37 -4.54
CA THR A 68 -10.75 10.13 -5.79
C THR A 68 -11.98 9.68 -6.57
N LYS A 69 -12.26 10.32 -7.72
CA LYS A 69 -13.25 9.81 -8.69
C LYS A 69 -12.93 8.38 -9.17
N ALA A 70 -11.65 8.03 -9.26
CA ALA A 70 -11.21 6.71 -9.73
C ALA A 70 -11.52 5.59 -8.72
N SER A 71 -11.85 5.92 -7.46
CA SER A 71 -12.29 4.93 -6.48
C SER A 71 -13.63 4.27 -6.83
N GLY A 72 -14.40 4.85 -7.76
CA GLY A 72 -15.73 4.35 -8.12
C GLY A 72 -16.81 4.61 -7.07
N VAL A 73 -16.48 5.25 -5.94
CA VAL A 73 -17.45 5.57 -4.90
C VAL A 73 -18.35 6.73 -5.38
N PRO A 74 -19.69 6.55 -5.39
CA PRO A 74 -20.61 7.60 -5.83
C PRO A 74 -20.39 8.94 -5.10
N GLY A 75 -20.23 10.00 -5.88
CA GLY A 75 -20.02 11.37 -5.39
C GLY A 75 -18.62 11.67 -4.83
N ALA A 76 -17.68 10.73 -4.80
CA ALA A 76 -16.31 11.00 -4.35
C ALA A 76 -15.58 11.94 -5.33
N PRO A 77 -14.68 12.82 -4.86
CA PRO A 77 -14.22 12.99 -3.46
C PRO A 77 -15.21 13.72 -2.54
N ALA A 78 -16.16 14.50 -3.07
CA ALA A 78 -16.98 15.41 -2.28
C ALA A 78 -17.88 14.70 -1.25
N SER A 79 -18.47 13.56 -1.61
CA SER A 79 -19.36 12.81 -0.72
C SER A 79 -18.65 12.35 0.56
N MET A 80 -17.33 12.10 0.52
CA MET A 80 -16.56 11.65 1.69
C MET A 80 -16.48 12.71 2.79
N LEU A 81 -16.56 13.99 2.45
CA LEU A 81 -16.50 15.08 3.44
C LEU A 81 -17.76 15.17 4.31
N SER A 82 -18.85 14.50 3.91
CA SER A 82 -20.06 14.36 4.73
C SER A 82 -20.02 13.18 5.70
N LEU A 83 -18.99 12.34 5.61
CA LEU A 83 -18.88 11.10 6.38
C LEU A 83 -17.83 11.25 7.50
N ASN A 84 -18.18 10.79 8.70
CA ASN A 84 -17.22 10.67 9.80
C ASN A 84 -16.29 9.45 9.61
N HIS A 85 -15.30 9.30 10.50
CA HIS A 85 -14.36 8.17 10.48
C HIS A 85 -15.03 6.81 10.37
N LEU A 86 -16.02 6.53 11.22
CA LEU A 86 -16.68 5.23 11.27
C LEU A 86 -17.49 4.96 10.00
N GLN A 87 -18.15 5.98 9.44
CA GLN A 87 -18.89 5.86 8.18
C GLN A 87 -17.93 5.66 6.99
N GLN A 88 -16.78 6.33 6.98
CA GLN A 88 -15.77 6.08 5.95
C GLN A 88 -15.18 4.68 6.06
N LEU A 89 -15.08 4.08 7.25
CA LEU A 89 -14.69 2.67 7.38
C LEU A 89 -15.67 1.70 6.69
N ASP A 90 -16.97 2.03 6.60
CA ASP A 90 -17.90 1.23 5.78
C ASP A 90 -17.50 1.28 4.30
N LYS A 91 -17.11 2.47 3.81
CA LYS A 91 -16.59 2.63 2.45
C LYS A 91 -15.27 1.92 2.24
N VAL A 92 -14.37 1.90 3.24
CA VAL A 92 -13.15 1.09 3.20
C VAL A 92 -13.50 -0.39 2.99
N ARG A 93 -14.46 -0.94 3.76
CA ARG A 93 -14.88 -2.33 3.58
C ARG A 93 -15.43 -2.60 2.18
N GLU A 94 -16.32 -1.74 1.67
CA GLU A 94 -16.90 -1.86 0.33
C GLU A 94 -15.81 -1.84 -0.75
N TYR A 95 -14.86 -0.92 -0.65
CA TYR A 95 -13.80 -0.73 -1.64
C TYR A 95 -12.82 -1.90 -1.71
N PHE A 96 -12.45 -2.46 -0.56
CA PHE A 96 -11.51 -3.58 -0.49
C PHE A 96 -12.16 -4.96 -0.71
N ALA A 97 -13.50 -5.05 -0.67
CA ALA A 97 -14.24 -6.31 -0.83
C ALA A 97 -13.83 -7.16 -2.04
N PRO A 98 -13.58 -6.61 -3.25
CA PRO A 98 -13.15 -7.40 -4.40
C PRO A 98 -11.78 -8.09 -4.26
N TYR A 99 -10.99 -7.69 -3.26
CA TYR A 99 -9.62 -8.17 -3.02
C TYR A 99 -9.51 -9.08 -1.80
N ARG A 100 -10.64 -9.41 -1.15
CA ARG A 100 -10.68 -10.34 -0.02
C ARG A 100 -9.98 -11.66 -0.36
N GLY A 101 -9.07 -12.09 0.53
CA GLY A 101 -8.29 -13.32 0.33
C GLY A 101 -7.25 -13.26 -0.80
N ARG A 102 -6.90 -12.04 -1.27
CA ARG A 102 -5.91 -11.82 -2.34
C ARG A 102 -4.81 -10.83 -1.95
N MET A 103 -4.82 -10.35 -0.71
CA MET A 103 -3.84 -9.41 -0.17
C MET A 103 -3.05 -10.12 0.92
N TYR A 104 -1.76 -10.32 0.68
CA TYR A 104 -0.89 -11.13 1.55
C TYR A 104 0.18 -10.29 2.25
N SER A 105 0.29 -9.01 1.93
CA SER A 105 1.26 -8.08 2.49
C SER A 105 0.69 -6.67 2.63
N TYR A 106 1.39 -5.82 3.41
CA TYR A 106 1.10 -4.38 3.43
C TYR A 106 1.23 -3.75 2.04
N PHE A 107 2.17 -4.24 1.22
CA PHE A 107 2.32 -3.79 -0.17
C PHE A 107 1.04 -4.02 -0.98
N ASP A 108 0.38 -5.17 -0.83
CA ASP A 108 -0.87 -5.46 -1.55
C ASP A 108 -2.01 -4.54 -1.11
N VAL A 109 -2.15 -4.30 0.19
CA VAL A 109 -3.21 -3.43 0.73
C VAL A 109 -3.00 -1.98 0.24
N TYR A 110 -1.76 -1.49 0.23
CA TYR A 110 -1.47 -0.15 -0.29
C TYR A 110 -1.61 -0.11 -1.82
N LEU A 111 -1.21 -1.17 -2.53
CA LEU A 111 -1.35 -1.24 -3.99
C LEU A 111 -2.82 -1.12 -4.42
N VAL A 112 -3.76 -1.63 -3.64
CA VAL A 112 -5.20 -1.47 -3.93
C VAL A 112 -5.63 0.00 -3.92
N THR A 113 -5.07 0.87 -3.07
CA THR A 113 -5.42 2.30 -3.09
C THR A 113 -4.68 3.09 -4.17
N PHE A 114 -3.48 2.64 -4.54
CA PHE A 114 -2.63 3.32 -5.52
C PHE A 114 -2.90 2.87 -6.97
N PHE A 115 -2.80 1.58 -7.24
CA PHE A 115 -2.94 0.99 -8.58
C PHE A 115 -3.53 -0.44 -8.51
N PRO A 116 -4.83 -0.59 -8.24
CA PRO A 116 -5.47 -1.88 -8.00
C PRO A 116 -5.35 -2.90 -9.15
N ALA A 117 -5.13 -2.44 -10.39
CA ALA A 117 -4.91 -3.30 -11.55
C ALA A 117 -3.59 -4.10 -11.47
N GLY A 118 -2.66 -3.68 -10.61
CA GLY A 118 -1.39 -4.35 -10.38
C GLY A 118 -1.45 -5.52 -9.39
N VAL A 119 -2.57 -5.76 -8.71
CA VAL A 119 -2.65 -6.83 -7.70
C VAL A 119 -2.37 -8.20 -8.32
N GLY A 120 -1.42 -8.94 -7.71
CA GLY A 120 -0.96 -10.25 -8.18
C GLY A 120 0.02 -10.20 -9.35
N LYS A 121 0.52 -9.02 -9.73
CA LYS A 121 1.60 -8.88 -10.72
C LYS A 121 2.97 -8.93 -10.05
N GLY A 122 3.98 -9.38 -10.79
CA GLY A 122 5.38 -9.44 -10.34
C GLY A 122 6.09 -8.08 -10.36
N ASP A 123 7.32 -8.06 -9.85
CA ASP A 123 8.09 -6.84 -9.57
C ASP A 123 8.43 -5.99 -10.80
N ASP A 124 8.62 -6.64 -11.96
CA ASP A 124 8.92 -5.97 -13.24
C ASP A 124 7.68 -5.43 -13.96
N TYR A 125 6.48 -5.64 -13.40
CA TYR A 125 5.25 -5.16 -14.01
C TYR A 125 5.22 -3.63 -14.04
N VAL A 126 5.13 -3.07 -15.25
CA VAL A 126 4.99 -1.63 -15.47
C VAL A 126 3.53 -1.23 -15.34
N PHE A 127 3.26 -0.27 -14.46
CA PHE A 127 1.91 0.22 -14.20
C PHE A 127 1.36 0.90 -15.45
N SER A 128 0.33 0.28 -16.00
CA SER A 128 -0.40 0.76 -17.17
C SER A 128 -1.71 0.00 -17.30
N THR A 129 -2.71 0.66 -17.91
CA THR A 129 -3.96 0.01 -18.32
C THR A 129 -4.28 0.44 -19.74
N LYS A 130 -5.30 -0.17 -20.35
CA LYS A 130 -5.83 0.26 -21.66
C LYS A 130 -6.14 1.77 -21.73
N ASN A 131 -6.56 2.36 -20.61
CA ASN A 131 -7.01 3.74 -20.54
C ASN A 131 -6.03 4.67 -19.81
N LEU A 132 -4.90 4.15 -19.33
CA LEU A 132 -3.95 4.91 -18.53
C LEU A 132 -2.52 4.51 -18.88
N SER A 133 -1.78 5.41 -19.52
CA SER A 133 -0.41 5.15 -19.96
C SER A 133 0.59 5.22 -18.81
N ALA A 134 1.67 4.44 -18.91
CA ALA A 134 2.76 4.44 -17.93
C ALA A 134 3.36 5.85 -17.72
N ALA A 135 3.55 6.60 -18.81
CA ALA A 135 4.05 7.97 -18.77
C ALA A 135 3.15 8.93 -17.99
N LEU A 136 1.83 8.81 -18.13
CA LEU A 136 0.90 9.64 -17.38
C LEU A 136 0.93 9.28 -15.88
N ILE A 137 0.96 7.99 -15.55
CA ILE A 137 1.05 7.51 -14.16
C ILE A 137 2.33 8.02 -13.50
N ALA A 138 3.47 7.88 -14.18
CA ALA A 138 4.77 8.35 -13.69
C ALA A 138 4.82 9.87 -13.52
N LYS A 139 4.24 10.64 -14.46
CA LYS A 139 4.15 12.10 -14.37
C LYS A 139 3.29 12.56 -13.19
N GLN A 140 2.21 11.85 -12.89
CA GLN A 140 1.30 12.18 -11.79
C GLN A 140 1.84 11.77 -10.43
N ASN A 141 2.76 10.81 -10.38
CA ASN A 141 3.31 10.24 -9.14
C ASN A 141 4.85 10.31 -9.11
N PRO A 142 5.43 11.52 -9.17
CA PRO A 142 6.89 11.68 -9.28
C PRO A 142 7.66 11.13 -8.08
N ALA A 143 7.04 11.02 -6.90
CA ALA A 143 7.66 10.42 -5.71
C ALA A 143 7.81 8.89 -5.82
N VAL A 144 7.01 8.23 -6.67
CA VAL A 144 7.02 6.78 -6.86
C VAL A 144 7.86 6.39 -8.08
N ASN A 145 7.96 7.27 -9.08
CA ASN A 145 8.87 7.13 -10.22
C ASN A 145 10.32 7.46 -9.79
N ILE A 146 10.92 6.58 -8.99
CA ILE A 146 12.23 6.76 -8.36
C ILE A 146 13.32 6.92 -9.40
N ASN A 147 13.28 6.12 -10.46
CA ASN A 147 14.29 6.14 -11.53
C ASN A 147 14.11 7.31 -12.52
N LYS A 148 12.96 7.99 -12.48
CA LYS A 148 12.62 9.13 -13.35
C LYS A 148 12.66 8.81 -14.85
N ASP A 149 12.36 7.57 -15.23
CA ASP A 149 12.43 7.08 -16.62
C ASP A 149 11.09 7.14 -17.36
N GLY A 150 10.06 7.68 -16.70
CA GLY A 150 8.73 7.88 -17.28
C GLY A 150 7.82 6.66 -17.18
N ARG A 151 8.16 5.67 -16.34
CA ARG A 151 7.26 4.58 -15.97
C ARG A 151 7.37 4.32 -14.46
N ILE A 152 6.44 3.55 -13.92
CA ILE A 152 6.52 3.06 -12.53
C ILE A 152 6.40 1.55 -12.60
N THR A 153 7.34 0.86 -11.98
CA THR A 153 7.31 -0.59 -11.79
C THR A 153 6.73 -0.96 -10.42
N MET A 154 6.27 -2.20 -10.28
CA MET A 154 5.89 -2.75 -8.98
C MET A 154 7.05 -2.68 -7.98
N LYS A 155 8.29 -2.92 -8.43
CA LYS A 155 9.51 -2.77 -7.62
C LYS A 155 9.68 -1.35 -7.06
N GLU A 156 9.58 -0.33 -7.90
CA GLU A 156 9.66 1.07 -7.45
C GLU A 156 8.53 1.44 -6.50
N PHE A 157 7.31 0.94 -6.76
CA PHE A 157 6.19 1.11 -5.84
C PHE A 157 6.49 0.50 -4.46
N LYS A 158 6.95 -0.76 -4.41
CA LYS A 158 7.35 -1.40 -3.14
C LYS A 158 8.43 -0.59 -2.43
N GLN A 159 9.43 -0.10 -3.17
CA GLN A 159 10.49 0.75 -2.62
C GLN A 159 9.97 2.05 -2.02
N TYR A 160 9.07 2.72 -2.72
CA TYR A 160 8.40 3.90 -2.21
C TYR A 160 7.61 3.60 -0.93
N VAL A 161 6.84 2.50 -0.90
CA VAL A 161 6.04 2.10 0.27
C VAL A 161 6.94 1.80 1.47
N TRP A 162 8.05 1.09 1.28
CA TRP A 162 9.03 0.85 2.33
C TRP A 162 9.61 2.17 2.88
N ASN A 163 10.13 3.01 1.99
CA ASN A 163 10.80 4.26 2.35
C ASN A 163 9.86 5.25 3.04
N SER A 164 8.60 5.30 2.63
CA SER A 164 7.58 6.20 3.20
C SER A 164 6.96 5.67 4.50
N THR A 165 7.21 4.41 4.86
CA THR A 165 6.75 3.83 6.12
C THR A 165 7.66 4.24 7.27
N PRO A 166 7.14 4.87 8.35
CA PRO A 166 7.95 5.27 9.49
C PRO A 166 8.68 4.08 10.13
N GLU A 167 9.96 4.25 10.46
CA GLU A 167 10.81 3.18 11.02
C GLU A 167 10.16 2.48 12.23
N GLY A 168 9.60 3.25 13.16
CA GLY A 168 8.97 2.73 14.37
C GLY A 168 7.75 1.84 14.16
N VAL A 169 7.19 1.78 12.95
CA VAL A 169 6.08 0.86 12.63
C VAL A 169 6.45 -0.21 11.59
N ARG A 170 7.65 -0.15 10.98
CA ARG A 170 8.05 -1.11 9.93
C ARG A 170 7.95 -2.56 10.41
N GLY A 171 8.45 -2.87 11.61
CA GLY A 171 8.37 -4.22 12.18
C GLY A 171 6.95 -4.73 12.47
N LEU A 172 5.97 -3.82 12.53
CA LEU A 172 4.56 -4.17 12.76
C LEU A 172 3.78 -4.40 11.46
N VAL A 173 4.20 -3.76 10.36
CA VAL A 173 3.52 -3.87 9.05
C VAL A 173 4.25 -4.79 8.08
N PHE A 174 5.58 -4.77 8.08
CA PHE A 174 6.45 -5.69 7.34
C PHE A 174 6.92 -6.79 8.31
N LYS A 175 6.02 -7.72 8.63
CA LYS A 175 6.32 -8.78 9.61
C LYS A 175 7.58 -9.54 9.20
N ALA A 176 8.48 -9.75 10.16
CA ALA A 176 9.73 -10.48 9.96
C ALA A 176 9.54 -11.86 9.29
N GLN A 177 8.42 -12.54 9.54
CA GLN A 177 8.10 -13.81 8.87
C GLN A 177 7.91 -13.67 7.36
N GLN A 178 7.23 -12.60 6.92
CA GLN A 178 7.07 -12.33 5.49
C GLN A 178 8.43 -12.01 4.87
N VAL A 179 9.24 -11.20 5.55
CA VAL A 179 10.62 -10.90 5.13
C VAL A 179 11.46 -12.17 5.03
N ILE A 180 11.36 -13.07 6.00
CA ILE A 180 12.07 -14.35 6.03
C ILE A 180 11.61 -15.26 4.89
N GLU A 181 10.30 -15.38 4.65
CA GLU A 181 9.78 -16.21 3.55
C GLU A 181 10.11 -15.63 2.17
N ASP A 182 10.04 -14.31 2.00
CA ASP A 182 10.45 -13.63 0.77
C ASP A 182 11.95 -13.84 0.50
N VAL A 183 12.80 -13.70 1.52
CA VAL A 183 14.24 -14.01 1.43
C VAL A 183 14.48 -15.49 1.11
N LYS A 184 13.70 -16.41 1.69
CA LYS A 184 13.83 -17.86 1.42
C LYS A 184 13.44 -18.20 -0.02
N GLU A 185 12.34 -17.67 -0.53
CA GLU A 185 11.91 -17.96 -1.90
C GLU A 185 12.88 -17.39 -2.94
N GLU A 186 13.40 -16.19 -2.71
CA GLU A 186 14.40 -15.64 -3.61
C GLU A 186 15.72 -16.42 -3.56
N ALA A 187 16.16 -16.81 -2.36
CA ALA A 187 17.32 -17.70 -2.21
C ALA A 187 17.13 -19.01 -2.98
N LYS A 188 15.92 -19.62 -2.94
CA LYS A 188 15.60 -20.83 -3.73
C LYS A 188 15.68 -20.58 -5.24
N GLN A 189 15.12 -19.48 -5.73
CA GLN A 189 15.18 -19.13 -7.16
C GLN A 189 16.63 -18.96 -7.62
N ILE A 190 17.45 -18.28 -6.82
CA ILE A 190 18.88 -18.07 -7.09
C ILE A 190 19.64 -19.39 -7.10
N ILE A 191 19.44 -20.24 -6.10
CA ILE A 191 20.07 -21.57 -6.05
C ILE A 191 19.69 -22.37 -7.30
N THR A 192 18.44 -22.29 -7.73
CA THR A 192 17.96 -22.95 -8.95
C THR A 192 18.66 -22.40 -10.20
N VAL A 193 18.78 -21.07 -10.32
CA VAL A 193 19.50 -20.41 -11.44
C VAL A 193 20.98 -20.80 -11.45
N ILE A 194 21.66 -20.79 -10.31
CA ILE A 194 23.07 -21.18 -10.19
C ILE A 194 23.26 -22.65 -10.55
N SER A 195 22.34 -23.51 -10.11
CA SER A 195 22.40 -24.96 -10.39
C SER A 195 22.23 -25.27 -11.87
N ASN A 196 21.39 -24.50 -12.57
CA ASN A 196 21.12 -24.69 -14.00
C ASN A 196 22.10 -23.92 -14.90
N GLU A 197 22.59 -22.76 -14.45
CA GLU A 197 23.44 -21.84 -15.21
C GLU A 197 24.52 -21.20 -14.31
N PRO A 198 25.61 -21.94 -13.98
CA PRO A 198 26.62 -21.51 -13.02
C PRO A 198 27.28 -20.16 -13.36
N GLY A 199 27.37 -19.83 -14.66
CA GLY A 199 27.93 -18.58 -15.16
C GLY A 199 27.14 -17.32 -14.81
N LYS A 200 25.90 -17.44 -14.33
CA LYS A 200 25.05 -16.30 -13.91
C LYS A 200 25.06 -16.04 -12.39
N ALA A 201 25.87 -16.78 -11.63
CA ALA A 201 25.90 -16.68 -10.17
C ALA A 201 26.19 -15.26 -9.64
N ALA A 202 27.10 -14.52 -10.28
CA ALA A 202 27.42 -13.15 -9.86
C ALA A 202 26.24 -12.18 -9.99
N ALA A 203 25.42 -12.31 -11.04
CA ALA A 203 24.22 -11.49 -11.23
C ALA A 203 23.11 -11.87 -10.23
N ALA A 204 22.97 -13.16 -9.93
CA ALA A 204 21.97 -13.66 -9.00
C ALA A 204 22.26 -13.24 -7.54
N VAL A 205 23.53 -13.31 -7.12
CA VAL A 205 23.96 -12.90 -5.76
C VAL A 205 23.84 -11.39 -5.53
N ALA A 206 24.02 -10.56 -6.58
CA ALA A 206 23.82 -9.11 -6.49
C ALA A 206 22.36 -8.72 -6.16
N GLY A 207 21.38 -9.56 -6.51
CA GLY A 207 19.97 -9.38 -6.13
C GLY A 207 19.74 -9.43 -4.62
N ILE A 208 20.38 -10.38 -3.91
CA ILE A 208 20.27 -10.56 -2.45
C ILE A 208 20.75 -9.33 -1.69
N GLY A 209 21.87 -8.75 -2.11
CA GLY A 209 22.40 -7.52 -1.49
C GLY A 209 21.40 -6.36 -1.54
N THR A 210 20.58 -6.32 -2.59
CA THR A 210 19.55 -5.29 -2.76
C THR A 210 18.38 -5.50 -1.79
N ILE A 211 18.01 -6.75 -1.48
CA ILE A 211 16.90 -7.08 -0.58
C ILE A 211 17.29 -6.99 0.89
N LEU A 212 18.51 -7.43 1.23
CA LEU A 212 19.03 -7.21 2.57
C LEU A 212 19.22 -5.71 2.82
N ALA A 213 19.70 -4.94 1.83
CA ALA A 213 19.68 -3.48 1.93
C ALA A 213 18.25 -2.93 1.99
N PHE A 214 17.29 -3.53 1.29
CA PHE A 214 15.90 -3.10 1.34
C PHE A 214 15.27 -3.30 2.71
N PHE A 215 15.55 -4.42 3.40
CA PHE A 215 14.92 -4.75 4.69
C PHE A 215 15.73 -4.35 5.93
N PHE A 216 17.05 -4.15 5.81
CA PHE A 216 17.96 -3.89 6.92
C PHE A 216 18.71 -2.55 6.84
N SER A 217 18.32 -1.65 5.93
CA SER A 217 18.77 -0.23 5.93
C SER A 217 17.76 0.72 6.54
#